data_AF-A0A3A6D820-F1
#
_entry.id   AF-A0A3A6D820-F1
#
_cell.length_a   1.000
_cell.length_b   1.000
_cell.length_c   1.000
_cell.angle_alpha   90.00
_cell.angle_beta   90.00
_cell.angle_gamma   90.00
#
_symmetry.space_group_name_H-M   'P 1'
#
loop_
_entity.id
_entity.type
_entity.pdbx_description
1 polymer ?
#
loop_
_entity_poly.entity_id
_entity_poly.type
_entity_poly.pdbx_seq_one_letter_code
_entity_poly.pdbx_strand_id
1 'polypeptide(L)'
;MKKEPSASLTPKEAKKEKQRRKRQKHREQDIRAFCKDASREDLLFRFMKKFSMNKQTAIQTLRMFDIPVTNKQLSYAERQRRKIEAANKARSHAKKERRKRAVLENEAQRYEARVCQRFYESGEILSIDDYQIIRDVIF
;
A
#
# COMPACT_ATOMS: atom_id res chain seq x y z
N MET A 1 -53.83 -7.33 24.25
CA MET A 1 -52.51 -7.48 23.59
C MET A 1 -51.47 -6.71 24.40
N LYS A 2 -50.53 -7.40 25.06
CA LYS A 2 -49.45 -6.75 25.80
C LYS A 2 -48.48 -6.15 24.77
N LYS A 3 -48.41 -4.83 24.69
CA LYS A 3 -47.35 -4.14 23.95
C LYS A 3 -46.05 -4.37 24.71
N GLU A 4 -45.10 -5.07 24.10
CA GLU A 4 -43.74 -5.15 24.61
C GLU A 4 -43.18 -3.72 24.74
N PRO A 5 -42.51 -3.37 25.85
CA PRO A 5 -41.84 -2.09 25.95
C PRO A 5 -40.66 -2.08 24.98
N SER A 6 -40.67 -1.12 24.05
CA SER A 6 -39.53 -0.85 23.16
C SER A 6 -38.26 -0.81 23.99
N ALA A 7 -37.31 -1.71 23.73
CA ALA A 7 -36.05 -1.78 24.45
C ALA A 7 -35.33 -0.42 24.39
N SER A 8 -35.45 0.35 25.47
CA SER A 8 -34.77 1.63 25.62
C SER A 8 -33.28 1.34 25.77
N LEU A 9 -32.47 1.90 24.86
CA LEU A 9 -31.01 1.78 24.89
C LEU A 9 -30.49 2.14 26.29
N THR A 10 -29.58 1.34 26.83
CA THR A 10 -28.91 1.66 28.08
C THR A 10 -28.13 2.98 27.93
N PRO A 11 -27.85 3.74 29.01
CA PRO A 11 -27.12 5.01 28.91
C PRO A 11 -25.76 4.91 28.18
N LYS A 12 -25.08 3.76 28.29
CA LYS A 12 -23.83 3.47 27.56
C LYS A 12 -24.07 3.28 26.06
N GLU A 13 -25.12 2.57 25.68
CA GLU A 13 -25.51 2.36 24.28
C GLU A 13 -26.01 3.66 23.64
N ALA A 14 -26.81 4.45 24.37
CA ALA A 14 -27.27 5.76 23.91
C ALA A 14 -26.09 6.71 23.62
N LYS A 15 -25.04 6.69 24.45
CA LYS A 15 -23.81 7.48 24.22
C LYS A 15 -23.04 7.00 22.99
N LYS A 16 -22.90 5.68 22.80
CA LYS A 16 -22.25 5.10 21.60
C LYS A 16 -23.03 5.43 20.33
N GLU A 17 -24.36 5.30 20.37
CA GLU A 17 -25.25 5.62 19.26
C GLU A 17 -25.20 7.12 18.89
N LYS A 18 -25.17 8.01 19.89
CA LYS A 18 -24.99 9.45 19.67
C LYS A 18 -23.65 9.75 18.97
N GLN A 19 -22.56 9.11 19.39
CA GLN A 19 -21.27 9.25 18.71
C GLN A 19 -21.31 8.71 17.27
N ARG A 20 -21.94 7.55 17.05
CA ARG A 20 -22.12 6.97 15.72
C ARG A 20 -22.83 7.93 14.77
N ARG A 21 -23.96 8.49 15.20
CA ARG A 21 -24.72 9.51 14.44
C ARG A 21 -23.91 10.77 14.15
N LYS A 22 -23.13 11.26 15.12
CA LYS A 22 -22.24 12.43 14.91
C LYS A 22 -21.19 12.15 13.83
N ARG A 23 -20.55 10.98 13.86
CA ARG A 23 -19.56 10.56 12.85
C ARG A 23 -20.20 10.41 11.48
N GLN A 24 -21.39 9.83 11.42
CA GLN A 24 -22.14 9.70 10.16
C GLN A 24 -22.47 11.07 9.56
N LYS A 25 -23.04 11.99 10.34
CA LYS A 25 -23.36 13.35 9.89
C LYS A 25 -22.12 14.08 9.37
N HIS A 26 -21.01 13.99 10.08
CA HIS A 26 -19.76 14.62 9.63
C HIS A 26 -19.25 14.02 8.32
N ARG A 27 -19.31 12.68 8.18
CA ARG A 27 -18.93 11.99 6.95
C ARG A 27 -19.81 12.38 5.75
N GLU A 28 -21.11 12.53 5.97
CA GLU A 28 -22.05 13.01 4.94
C GLU A 28 -21.72 14.44 4.49
N GLN A 29 -21.42 15.33 5.45
CA GLN A 29 -20.99 16.71 5.15
C GLN A 29 -19.70 16.72 4.34
N ASP A 30 -18.71 15.90 4.72
CA ASP A 30 -17.45 15.79 4.00
C ASP A 30 -17.61 15.29 2.57
N ILE A 31 -18.51 14.33 2.35
CA ILE A 31 -18.81 13.80 1.01
C ILE A 31 -19.45 14.88 0.16
N ARG A 32 -20.46 15.59 0.68
CA ARG A 32 -21.11 16.69 -0.04
C ARG A 32 -20.13 17.81 -0.36
N ALA A 33 -19.29 18.19 0.59
CA ALA A 33 -18.26 19.21 0.40
C ALA A 33 -17.23 18.79 -0.66
N PHE A 34 -16.82 17.50 -0.66
CA PHE A 34 -15.88 16.96 -1.61
C PHE A 34 -16.43 16.91 -3.04
N CYS A 35 -17.73 16.64 -3.17
CA CYS A 35 -18.40 16.49 -4.47
C CYS A 35 -19.01 17.79 -5.00
N LYS A 36 -18.67 18.95 -4.43
CA LYS A 36 -19.10 20.27 -4.94
C LYS A 36 -18.77 20.47 -6.41
N ASP A 37 -17.66 19.91 -6.88
CA ASP A 37 -17.28 19.87 -8.29
C ASP A 37 -17.38 18.44 -8.84
N ALA A 38 -18.62 17.98 -8.99
CA ALA A 38 -18.94 16.64 -9.48
C ALA A 38 -18.62 16.44 -10.98
N SER A 39 -18.32 17.52 -11.71
CA SER A 39 -18.05 17.50 -13.14
C SER A 39 -16.66 16.96 -13.49
N ARG A 40 -15.72 16.97 -12.53
CA ARG A 40 -14.33 16.60 -12.76
C ARG A 40 -14.18 15.15 -13.20
N GLU A 41 -13.36 14.94 -14.21
CA GLU A 41 -13.04 13.59 -14.71
C GLU A 41 -12.36 12.72 -13.66
N ASP A 42 -11.59 13.32 -12.75
CA ASP A 42 -10.87 12.61 -11.69
C ASP A 42 -11.70 12.30 -10.42
N LEU A 43 -12.98 12.71 -10.39
CA LEU A 43 -13.83 12.66 -9.20
C LEU A 43 -13.87 11.27 -8.58
N LEU A 44 -14.26 10.25 -9.34
CA LEU A 44 -14.44 8.88 -8.82
C LEU A 44 -13.13 8.35 -8.23
N PHE A 45 -12.02 8.55 -8.93
CA PHE A 45 -10.72 8.09 -8.47
C PHE A 45 -10.28 8.78 -7.17
N ARG A 46 -10.45 10.11 -7.09
CA ARG A 46 -10.11 10.86 -5.87
C ARG A 46 -11.07 10.53 -4.72
N PHE A 47 -12.34 10.26 -5.00
CA PHE A 47 -13.32 9.85 -4.00
C PHE A 47 -12.93 8.51 -3.39
N MET A 48 -12.62 7.51 -4.23
CA MET A 48 -12.11 6.21 -3.79
C MET A 48 -10.87 6.37 -2.90
N LYS A 49 -9.92 7.23 -3.30
CA LYS A 49 -8.69 7.50 -2.54
C LYS A 49 -8.95 8.20 -1.20
N LYS A 50 -9.80 9.24 -1.17
CA LYS A 50 -10.07 10.04 0.03
C LYS A 50 -10.81 9.24 1.10
N PHE A 51 -11.78 8.41 0.69
CA PHE A 51 -12.62 7.66 1.60
C PHE A 51 -12.23 6.18 1.73
N SER A 52 -11.07 5.80 1.15
CA SER A 52 -10.55 4.43 1.15
C SER A 52 -11.60 3.39 0.72
N MET A 53 -12.32 3.69 -0.36
CA MET A 53 -13.40 2.85 -0.88
C MET A 53 -12.96 2.10 -2.14
N ASN A 54 -13.51 0.88 -2.31
CA ASN A 54 -13.44 0.19 -3.58
C ASN A 54 -14.35 0.88 -4.63
N LYS A 55 -14.18 0.53 -5.91
CA LYS A 55 -14.90 1.15 -7.03
C LYS A 55 -16.43 1.03 -6.87
N GLN A 56 -16.94 -0.15 -6.54
CA GLN A 56 -18.38 -0.41 -6.46
C GLN A 56 -19.03 0.36 -5.32
N THR A 57 -18.46 0.30 -4.11
CA THR A 57 -18.91 1.03 -2.93
C THR A 57 -18.84 2.54 -3.16
N ALA A 58 -17.79 3.03 -3.82
CA ALA A 58 -17.66 4.45 -4.17
C ALA A 58 -18.79 4.90 -5.12
N ILE A 59 -19.07 4.13 -6.18
CA ILE A 59 -20.15 4.44 -7.12
C ILE A 59 -21.51 4.41 -6.42
N GLN A 60 -21.77 3.39 -5.61
CA GLN A 60 -23.02 3.31 -4.84
C GLN A 60 -23.18 4.48 -3.88
N THR A 61 -22.11 4.85 -3.19
CA THR A 61 -22.12 6.00 -2.27
C THR A 61 -22.41 7.28 -3.04
N LEU A 62 -21.73 7.56 -4.15
CA LEU A 62 -21.99 8.75 -4.97
C LEU A 62 -23.43 8.81 -5.47
N ARG A 63 -24.00 7.67 -5.89
CA ARG A 63 -25.41 7.57 -6.28
C ARG A 63 -26.38 7.88 -5.14
N MET A 64 -26.07 7.47 -3.91
CA MET A 64 -26.89 7.82 -2.73
C MET A 64 -26.92 9.32 -2.42
N PHE A 65 -25.95 10.09 -2.94
CA PHE A 65 -25.92 11.55 -2.83
C PHE A 65 -26.34 12.25 -4.13
N ASP A 66 -27.03 11.54 -5.02
CA ASP A 66 -27.52 12.05 -6.31
C ASP A 66 -26.41 12.57 -7.23
N ILE A 67 -25.20 12.02 -7.10
CA ILE A 67 -24.06 12.37 -7.94
C ILE A 67 -23.88 11.28 -9.01
N PRO A 68 -24.28 11.53 -10.26
CA PRO A 68 -24.10 10.57 -11.33
C PRO A 68 -22.62 10.45 -11.68
N VAL A 69 -22.14 9.21 -11.81
CA VAL A 69 -20.79 8.91 -12.27
C VAL A 69 -20.81 8.72 -13.77
N THR A 70 -20.01 9.52 -14.48
CA THR A 70 -19.92 9.48 -15.95
C THR A 70 -18.99 8.38 -16.44
N ASN A 71 -19.16 7.96 -17.71
CA ASN A 71 -18.24 7.01 -18.35
C ASN A 71 -16.80 7.53 -18.40
N LYS A 72 -16.59 8.85 -18.59
CA LYS A 72 -15.26 9.46 -18.56
C LYS A 72 -14.58 9.26 -17.20
N GLN A 73 -15.32 9.48 -16.10
CA GLN A 73 -14.81 9.26 -14.74
C GLN A 73 -14.50 7.78 -14.46
N LEU A 74 -15.31 6.86 -14.98
CA LEU A 74 -15.05 5.42 -14.89
C LEU A 74 -13.76 5.03 -15.61
N SER A 75 -13.61 5.45 -16.87
CA SER A 75 -12.42 5.17 -17.67
C SER A 75 -11.17 5.80 -17.07
N TYR A 76 -11.26 7.01 -16.51
CA TYR A 76 -10.16 7.66 -15.82
C TYR A 76 -9.72 6.84 -14.59
N ALA A 77 -10.67 6.45 -13.73
CA ALA A 77 -10.36 5.67 -12.53
C ALA A 77 -9.71 4.32 -12.85
N GLU A 78 -10.17 3.64 -13.91
CA GLU A 78 -9.56 2.39 -14.38
C GLU A 78 -8.14 2.59 -14.91
N ARG A 79 -7.92 3.64 -15.71
CA ARG A 79 -6.59 3.99 -16.22
C ARG A 79 -5.61 4.25 -15.08
N GLN A 80 -6.03 4.99 -14.06
CA GLN A 80 -5.19 5.26 -12.89
C GLN A 80 -4.91 3.99 -12.07
N ARG A 81 -5.90 3.11 -11.88
CA ARG A 81 -5.68 1.81 -11.22
C ARG A 81 -4.64 0.97 -11.96
N ARG A 82 -4.75 0.84 -13.28
CA ARG A 82 -3.77 0.09 -14.09
C ARG A 82 -2.36 0.68 -13.98
N LYS A 83 -2.23 2.01 -13.99
CA LYS A 83 -0.93 2.69 -13.79
C LYS A 83 -0.31 2.36 -12.44
N ILE A 84 -1.11 2.41 -11.37
CA ILE A 84 -0.64 2.10 -10.01
C ILE A 84 -0.22 0.64 -9.90
N GLU A 85 -1.02 -0.27 -10.45
CA GLU A 85 -0.73 -1.70 -10.44
C GLU A 85 0.58 -2.03 -11.17
N ALA A 86 0.78 -1.46 -12.37
CA ALA A 86 2.02 -1.61 -13.11
C ALA A 86 3.22 -1.06 -12.33
N ALA A 87 3.10 0.12 -11.73
CA ALA A 87 4.15 0.72 -10.92
C ALA A 87 4.49 -0.13 -9.68
N ASN A 88 3.49 -0.67 -9.00
CA ASN A 88 3.68 -1.54 -7.83
C ASN A 88 4.36 -2.87 -8.23
N LYS A 89 3.97 -3.47 -9.36
CA LYS A 89 4.60 -4.67 -9.89
C LYS A 89 6.08 -4.41 -10.23
N ALA A 90 6.39 -3.30 -10.88
CA ALA A 90 7.75 -2.89 -11.19
C ALA A 90 8.60 -2.67 -9.92
N ARG A 91 8.06 -1.97 -8.92
CA ARG A 91 8.73 -1.77 -7.61
C ARG A 91 8.97 -3.08 -6.88
N SER A 92 8.01 -4.00 -6.88
CA SER A 92 8.15 -5.33 -6.27
C SER A 92 9.27 -6.12 -6.94
N HIS A 93 9.29 -6.14 -8.28
CA HIS A 93 10.34 -6.80 -9.05
C HIS A 93 11.72 -6.22 -8.74
N ALA A 94 11.85 -4.89 -8.79
CA ALA A 94 13.10 -4.21 -8.47
C ALA A 94 13.58 -4.50 -7.03
N LYS A 95 12.65 -4.57 -6.06
CA LYS A 95 12.97 -4.94 -4.68
C LYS A 95 13.48 -6.38 -4.57
N LYS A 96 12.89 -7.32 -5.33
CA LYS A 96 13.33 -8.72 -5.37
C LYS A 96 14.75 -8.83 -5.94
N GLU A 97 15.02 -8.14 -7.05
CA GLU A 97 16.35 -8.15 -7.68
C GLU A 97 17.42 -7.49 -6.81
N ARG A 98 17.11 -6.38 -6.14
CA ARG A 98 18.03 -5.77 -5.15
C ARG A 98 18.38 -6.73 -4.02
N ARG A 99 17.39 -7.48 -3.50
CA ARG A 99 17.64 -8.47 -2.45
C ARG A 99 18.53 -9.62 -2.94
N LYS A 100 18.30 -10.12 -4.15
CA LYS A 100 19.16 -11.17 -4.73
C LYS A 100 20.60 -10.71 -4.87
N ARG A 101 20.82 -9.50 -5.40
CA ARG A 101 22.16 -8.92 -5.53
C ARG A 101 22.85 -8.75 -4.18
N ALA A 102 22.13 -8.21 -3.19
CA ALA A 102 22.67 -8.05 -1.84
C ALA A 102 23.05 -9.39 -1.19
N VAL A 103 22.32 -10.47 -1.47
CA VAL A 103 22.67 -11.82 -0.98
C VAL A 103 23.95 -12.31 -1.65
N LEU A 104 24.05 -12.24 -2.98
CA LEU A 104 25.24 -12.65 -3.72
C LEU A 104 26.48 -11.83 -3.32
N GLU A 105 26.32 -10.52 -3.15
CA GLU A 105 27.39 -9.63 -2.68
C GLU A 105 27.84 -9.98 -1.25
N ASN A 106 26.90 -10.29 -0.36
CA ASN A 106 27.25 -10.74 0.99
C ASN A 106 27.97 -12.09 0.98
N GLU A 107 27.56 -13.03 0.12
CA GLU A 107 28.23 -14.32 -0.05
C GLU A 107 29.64 -14.15 -0.60
N ALA A 108 29.85 -13.27 -1.58
CA ALA A 108 31.16 -12.92 -2.12
C ALA A 108 32.05 -12.30 -1.04
N GLN A 109 31.56 -11.31 -0.29
CA GLN A 109 32.29 -10.69 0.82
C GLN A 109 32.68 -11.71 1.90
N ARG A 110 31.78 -12.64 2.24
CA ARG A 110 32.09 -13.74 3.18
C ARG A 110 33.10 -14.73 2.62
N TYR A 111 33.11 -14.94 1.31
CA TYR A 111 34.13 -15.77 0.66
C TYR A 111 35.48 -15.08 0.74
N GLU A 112 35.58 -13.83 0.30
CA GLU A 112 36.79 -13.02 0.35
C GLU A 112 37.37 -12.93 1.77
N ALA A 113 36.52 -12.65 2.76
CA ALA A 113 36.94 -12.59 4.16
C ALA A 113 37.51 -13.93 4.66
N ARG A 114 36.92 -15.06 4.27
CA ARG A 114 37.42 -16.40 4.62
C ARG A 114 38.75 -16.71 3.93
N VAL A 115 38.91 -16.33 2.67
CA VAL A 115 40.17 -16.48 1.93
C VAL A 115 41.28 -15.68 2.63
N CYS A 116 41.03 -14.40 2.90
CA CYS A 116 42.00 -13.53 3.58
C CYS A 116 42.35 -14.06 4.97
N GLN A 117 41.35 -14.50 5.76
CA GLN A 117 41.58 -15.08 7.08
C GLN A 117 42.48 -16.32 7.00
N ARG A 118 42.20 -17.28 6.10
CA ARG A 118 43.06 -18.46 5.90
C ARG A 118 44.48 -18.05 5.53
N PHE A 119 44.63 -17.09 4.62
CA PHE A 119 45.95 -16.61 4.22
C PHE A 119 46.71 -15.99 5.40
N TYR A 120 46.06 -15.19 6.25
CA TYR A 120 46.69 -14.64 7.45
C TYR A 120 47.06 -15.71 8.49
N GLU A 121 46.22 -16.74 8.65
CA GLU A 121 46.43 -17.78 9.67
C GLU A 121 47.47 -18.83 9.26
N SER A 122 47.47 -19.26 8.00
CA SER A 122 48.28 -20.39 7.53
C SER A 122 49.09 -20.11 6.26
N GLY A 123 48.91 -18.96 5.61
CA GLY A 123 49.50 -18.67 4.30
C GLY A 123 48.93 -19.50 3.15
N GLU A 124 47.85 -20.24 3.40
CA GLU A 124 47.31 -21.23 2.46
C GLU A 124 46.50 -20.58 1.33
N ILE A 125 46.80 -20.97 0.09
CA ILE A 125 46.11 -20.52 -1.12
C ILE A 125 45.61 -21.76 -1.86
N LEU A 126 44.29 -21.93 -1.93
CA LEU A 126 43.66 -23.16 -2.42
C LEU A 126 43.23 -23.11 -3.88
N SER A 127 43.20 -21.91 -4.48
CA SER A 127 42.75 -21.73 -5.87
C SER A 127 43.37 -20.48 -6.51
N ILE A 128 43.25 -20.39 -7.85
CA ILE A 128 43.64 -19.19 -8.59
C ILE A 128 42.76 -17.99 -8.19
N ASP A 129 41.48 -18.23 -7.92
CA ASP A 129 40.55 -17.17 -7.47
C ASP A 129 40.93 -16.65 -6.07
N ASP A 130 41.37 -17.54 -5.17
CA ASP A 130 41.89 -17.17 -3.85
C ASP A 130 43.13 -16.29 -3.98
N TYR A 131 44.07 -16.68 -4.85
CA TYR A 131 45.26 -15.88 -5.13
C TYR A 131 44.90 -14.48 -5.64
N GLN A 132 43.94 -14.38 -6.57
CA GLN A 132 43.53 -13.10 -7.13
C GLN A 132 42.86 -12.22 -6.07
N ILE A 133 42.01 -12.78 -5.20
CA ILE A 133 41.41 -12.07 -4.07
C ILE A 133 42.49 -11.56 -3.10
N ILE A 134 43.42 -12.43 -2.69
CA ILE A 134 44.51 -12.06 -1.79
C ILE A 134 45.35 -10.93 -2.40
N ARG A 135 45.67 -11.06 -3.69
CA ARG A 135 46.38 -10.02 -4.44
C ARG A 135 45.63 -8.70 -4.42
N ASP A 136 44.33 -8.69 -4.75
CA ASP A 136 43.56 -7.46 -4.90
C ASP A 136 43.20 -6.80 -3.56
N VAL A 137 43.11 -7.57 -2.47
CA VAL A 137 42.68 -7.08 -1.15
C VAL A 137 43.88 -6.73 -0.26
N ILE A 138 45.00 -7.46 -0.35
CA ILE A 138 46.12 -7.36 0.59
C ILE A 138 47.35 -6.66 -0.02
N PHE A 139 47.59 -6.79 -1.32
CA PHE A 139 48.81 -6.30 -2.00
C PHE A 139 48.54 -5.15 -2.97
#